data_AF-A0A0K3BD66-F1
#
_entry.id   AF-A0A0K3BD66-F1
#
_cell.length_a   1.000
_cell.length_b   1.000
_cell.length_c   1.000
_cell.angle_alpha   90.00
_cell.angle_beta   90.00
_cell.angle_gamma   90.00
#
_symmetry.space_group_name_H-M   'P 1'
#
loop_
_entity.id
_entity.type
_entity.pdbx_description
1 polymer ?
#
loop_
_entity_poly.entity_id
_entity_poly.type
_entity_poly.pdbx_seq_one_letter_code
_entity_poly.pdbx_strand_id
1 'polypeptide(L)'
;MAVVDDARPRDQVDPRDLRVSDAEREHVAGLLNKALARGLIEIDGFADRLGTAMAARTRGELNAVIVDLPGVVVRIDPNGRGA
;
A
#
# COMPACT_ATOMS: atom_id res chain seq x y z
N MET A 1 -30.67 29.32 -20.00
CA MET A 1 -30.75 27.91 -19.58
C MET A 1 -29.70 27.12 -20.34
N ALA A 2 -28.53 26.96 -19.71
CA ALA A 2 -27.55 25.88 -19.88
C ALA A 2 -26.47 26.22 -18.86
N VAL A 3 -26.59 25.60 -17.69
CA VAL A 3 -25.57 25.67 -16.63
C VAL A 3 -24.29 25.07 -17.20
N VAL A 4 -23.26 25.89 -17.34
CA VAL A 4 -21.91 25.39 -17.55
C VAL A 4 -21.48 24.78 -16.22
N ASP A 5 -21.47 23.45 -16.15
CA ASP A 5 -20.93 22.69 -15.03
C ASP A 5 -19.40 22.92 -14.99
N ASP A 6 -19.00 24.02 -14.35
CA ASP A 6 -17.61 24.32 -13.98
C ASP A 6 -17.21 23.38 -12.83
N ALA A 7 -16.95 22.11 -13.17
CA ALA A 7 -16.35 21.16 -12.24
C ALA A 7 -14.89 21.60 -11.98
N ARG A 8 -14.71 22.48 -10.99
CA ARG A 8 -13.38 22.93 -10.56
C ARG A 8 -12.54 21.75 -10.06
N PRO A 9 -11.35 21.47 -10.61
CA PRO A 9 -10.40 20.56 -10.00
C PRO A 9 -9.73 21.28 -8.83
N ARG A 10 -10.37 21.26 -7.65
CA ARG A 10 -9.84 21.96 -6.47
C ARG A 10 -9.43 21.06 -5.30
N ASP A 11 -9.58 19.74 -5.33
CA ASP A 11 -9.25 18.96 -4.10
C ASP A 11 -9.09 17.43 -4.24
N GLN A 12 -8.64 16.88 -5.37
CA GLN A 12 -8.31 15.44 -5.42
C GLN A 12 -6.86 15.21 -5.00
N VAL A 13 -6.65 15.03 -3.69
CA VAL A 13 -5.40 14.45 -3.17
C VAL A 13 -5.26 13.05 -3.78
N ASP A 14 -4.13 12.79 -4.47
CA ASP A 14 -3.86 11.45 -4.99
C ASP A 14 -3.86 10.45 -3.82
N PRO A 15 -4.58 9.32 -3.90
CA PRO A 15 -4.59 8.31 -2.85
C PRO A 15 -3.20 7.85 -2.38
N ARG A 16 -2.17 7.96 -3.24
CA ARG A 16 -0.78 7.64 -2.91
C ARG A 16 -0.13 8.68 -2.00
N ASP A 17 -0.56 9.93 -2.06
CA ASP A 17 -0.04 11.03 -1.25
C ASP A 17 -0.67 11.09 0.15
N LEU A 18 -1.72 10.30 0.38
CA LEU A 18 -2.35 10.19 1.68
C LEU A 18 -1.36 9.67 2.74
N ARG A 19 -1.36 10.32 3.90
CA ARG A 19 -0.52 9.91 5.02
C ARG A 19 -0.93 8.52 5.51
N VAL A 20 0.08 7.73 5.83
CA VAL A 20 -0.11 6.36 6.30
C VAL A 20 -0.17 6.31 7.82
N SER A 21 -1.15 5.57 8.33
CA SER A 21 -1.37 5.36 9.76
C SER A 21 -0.43 4.29 10.33
N ASP A 22 -0.29 4.26 11.65
CA ASP A 22 0.48 3.20 12.33
C ASP A 22 -0.13 1.81 12.07
N ALA A 23 -1.46 1.70 12.07
CA ALA A 23 -2.16 0.46 11.78
C ALA A 23 -1.86 -0.07 10.36
N GLU A 24 -1.74 0.82 9.37
CA GLU A 24 -1.33 0.44 8.01
C GLU A 24 0.13 -0.05 7.98
N ARG A 25 1.05 0.63 8.69
CA ARG A 25 2.45 0.18 8.82
C ARG A 25 2.54 -1.20 9.49
N GLU A 26 1.81 -1.40 10.58
CA GLU A 26 1.74 -2.67 11.30
C GLU A 26 1.15 -3.79 10.45
N HIS A 27 0.12 -3.49 9.65
CA HIS A 27 -0.46 -4.45 8.71
C HIS A 27 0.60 -4.97 7.73
N VAL A 28 1.38 -4.07 7.14
CA VAL A 28 2.47 -4.43 6.21
C VAL A 28 3.56 -5.21 6.91
N ALA A 29 3.96 -4.82 8.12
CA ALA A 29 4.90 -5.60 8.92
C ALA A 29 4.40 -7.04 9.15
N GLY A 30 3.10 -7.22 9.37
CA GLY A 30 2.47 -8.54 9.46
C GLY A 30 2.55 -9.34 8.16
N LEU A 31 2.39 -8.70 7.00
CA LEU A 31 2.57 -9.34 5.69
C LEU A 31 4.02 -9.77 5.45
N LEU A 32 4.99 -8.92 5.80
CA LEU A 32 6.41 -9.24 5.71
C LEU A 32 6.78 -10.43 6.60
N ASN A 33 6.26 -10.49 7.83
CA ASN A 33 6.46 -11.64 8.73
C ASN A 33 5.91 -12.94 8.12
N LYS A 34 4.71 -12.89 7.51
CA LYS A 34 4.12 -14.06 6.83
C LYS A 34 4.97 -14.49 5.63
N ALA A 35 5.55 -13.56 4.88
CA ALA A 35 6.42 -13.86 3.76
C ALA A 35 7.73 -14.52 4.20
N LEU A 36 8.37 -14.01 5.26
CA LEU A 36 9.55 -14.61 5.87
C LEU A 36 9.25 -16.03 6.38
N ALA A 37 8.15 -16.22 7.11
CA ALA A 37 7.75 -17.53 7.63
C ALA A 37 7.47 -18.57 6.52
N ARG A 38 7.15 -18.10 5.30
CA ARG A 38 6.93 -18.94 4.12
C ARG A 38 8.19 -19.14 3.27
N GLY A 39 9.32 -18.53 3.65
CA GLY A 39 10.57 -18.56 2.87
C GLY A 39 10.49 -17.80 1.55
N LEU A 40 9.58 -16.83 1.43
CA LEU A 40 9.46 -15.99 0.23
C LEU A 40 10.49 -14.86 0.21
N ILE A 41 10.96 -14.46 1.39
CA ILE A 41 12.03 -13.48 1.58
C ILE A 41 12.99 -13.99 2.66
N GLU A 42 14.27 -13.65 2.50
CA GLU A 42 15.31 -13.91 3.49
C GLU A 42 15.27 -12.89 4.64
N ILE A 43 15.92 -13.22 5.76
CA ILE A 43 15.92 -12.37 6.97
C ILE A 43 16.49 -10.97 6.72
N ASP A 44 17.55 -10.84 5.91
CA ASP A 44 18.13 -9.55 5.57
C ASP A 44 17.16 -8.73 4.72
N GLY A 45 16.53 -9.36 3.72
CA GLY A 45 15.50 -8.75 2.89
C GLY A 45 14.22 -8.40 3.65
N PHE A 46 13.95 -9.06 4.78
CA PHE A 46 12.88 -8.71 5.71
C PHE A 46 13.24 -7.45 6.51
N ALA A 47 14.45 -7.38 7.10
CA ALA A 47 14.87 -6.26 7.94
C ALA A 47 14.86 -4.94 7.15
N ASP A 48 15.39 -4.93 5.93
CA ASP A 48 15.41 -3.75 5.05
C ASP A 48 13.99 -3.28 4.69
N ARG A 49 13.11 -4.23 4.34
CA ARG A 49 11.71 -3.94 3.98
C ARG A 49 10.91 -3.47 5.19
N LEU A 50 11.16 -4.05 6.37
CA LEU A 50 10.53 -3.63 7.62
C LEU A 50 10.93 -2.20 7.97
N GLY A 51 12.22 -1.86 7.86
CA GLY A 51 12.69 -0.50 8.05
C GLY A 51 12.00 0.50 7.10
N THR A 52 11.87 0.13 5.83
CA THR A 52 11.18 0.95 4.83
C THR A 52 9.69 1.14 5.15
N ALA A 53 8.99 0.07 5.55
CA ALA A 53 7.59 0.16 5.96
C ALA A 53 7.38 1.06 7.18
N MET A 54 8.28 0.98 8.17
CA MET A 54 8.21 1.81 9.37
C MET A 54 8.54 3.28 9.10
N ALA A 55 9.41 3.55 8.12
CA ALA A 55 9.77 4.89 7.70
C ALA A 55 8.73 5.55 6.77
N ALA A 56 7.85 4.76 6.14
CA ALA A 56 6.87 5.24 5.19
C ALA A 56 5.91 6.27 5.83
N ARG A 57 5.79 7.41 5.17
CA ARG A 57 4.91 8.52 5.55
C ARG A 57 3.66 8.57 4.70
N THR A 58 3.74 8.10 3.45
CA THR A 58 2.63 8.09 2.50
C THR A 58 2.21 6.68 2.12
N ARG A 59 0.96 6.52 1.67
CA ARG A 59 0.47 5.24 1.14
C ARG A 59 1.25 4.79 -0.08
N GLY A 60 1.72 5.71 -0.91
CA GLY A 60 2.55 5.41 -2.08
C GLY A 60 3.87 4.74 -1.70
N GLU A 61 4.53 5.28 -0.67
CA GLU A 61 5.77 4.71 -0.10
C GLU A 61 5.49 3.34 0.51
N LEU A 62 4.43 3.21 1.32
CA LEU A 62 4.11 1.93 1.98
C LEU A 62 3.73 0.84 0.96
N ASN A 63 2.97 1.19 -0.08
CA ASN A 63 2.57 0.25 -1.13
C ASN A 63 3.77 -0.26 -1.93
N ALA A 64 4.82 0.55 -2.12
CA ALA A 64 6.03 0.11 -2.81
C ALA A 64 6.71 -1.08 -2.10
N VAL A 65 6.64 -1.14 -0.77
CA VAL A 65 7.17 -2.27 0.03
C VAL A 65 6.45 -3.58 -0.29
N ILE A 66 5.13 -3.51 -0.52
CA ILE A 66 4.28 -4.68 -0.76
C ILE A 66 4.38 -5.14 -2.21
N VAL A 67 4.39 -4.21 -3.17
CA VAL A 67 4.46 -4.52 -4.61
C VAL A 67 5.77 -5.22 -4.97
N ASP A 68 6.86 -4.91 -4.25
CA ASP A 68 8.16 -5.56 -4.42
C ASP A 68 8.26 -6.94 -3.73
N LEU A 69 7.22 -7.38 -3.00
CA LEU A 69 7.26 -8.62 -2.25
C LEU A 69 6.90 -9.82 -3.14
N PRO A 70 7.80 -10.82 -3.31
CA PRO A 70 7.52 -12.01 -4.10
C PRO A 70 6.33 -12.79 -3.54
N GLY A 71 5.43 -13.22 -4.43
CA GLY A 71 4.21 -13.95 -4.05
C GLY A 71 3.01 -13.07 -3.69
N VAL A 72 3.15 -11.74 -3.72
CA VAL A 72 1.98 -10.84 -3.67
C VAL A 72 1.28 -10.85 -5.01
N VAL A 73 0.12 -11.51 -5.05
CA VAL A 73 -0.85 -11.30 -6.13
C VAL A 73 -1.73 -10.15 -5.67
N VAL A 74 -1.52 -8.95 -6.23
CA VAL A 74 -2.51 -7.87 -6.10
C VAL A 74 -3.76 -8.37 -6.82
N ARG A 75 -4.71 -8.92 -6.08
CA ARG A 75 -6.05 -9.15 -6.59
C ARG A 75 -6.70 -7.79 -6.75
N ILE A 76 -6.58 -7.25 -7.96
CA ILE A 76 -7.50 -6.22 -8.41
C ILE A 76 -8.78 -6.99 -8.70
N ASP A 77 -9.69 -7.11 -7.74
CA ASP A 77 -11.04 -7.59 -7.99
C ASP A 77 -11.80 -6.45 -8.67
N PRO A 78 -12.06 -6.49 -10.00
CA PRO A 78 -12.69 -5.37 -10.70
C PRO A 78 -14.17 -5.18 -10.32
N ASN A 79 -14.72 -6.01 -9.41
CA ASN A 79 -16.14 -6.05 -9.11
C ASN A 79 -16.49 -6.09 -7.61
N GLY A 80 -15.53 -5.89 -6.69
CA GLY A 80 -15.81 -5.60 -5.27
C GLY A 80 -16.69 -6.60 -4.50
N ARG A 81 -16.72 -7.89 -4.86
CA ARG A 81 -17.49 -8.93 -4.16
C ARG A 81 -16.56 -10.05 -3.69
N GLY A 82 -15.83 -9.76 -2.61
CA GLY A 82 -15.22 -10.79 -1.78
C GLY A 82 -16.25 -11.34 -0.80
N ALA A 83 -16.31 -12.67 -0.69
CA ALA A 83 -17.29 -13.51 -0.01
C ALA A 83 -17.62 -13.14 1.45
#